data_AF-S9P6N8-F1
#
_entry.id   AF-S9P6N8-F1
#
_cell.length_a   1.000
_cell.length_b   1.000
_cell.length_c   1.000
_cell.angle_alpha   90.00
_cell.angle_beta   90.00
_cell.angle_gamma   90.00
#
_symmetry.space_group_name_H-M   'P 1'
#
loop_
_entity.id
_entity.type
_entity.pdbx_description
1 polymer ?
#
loop_
_entity_poly.entity_id
_entity_poly.type
_entity_poly.pdbx_seq_one_letter_code
_entity_poly.pdbx_strand_id
1 'polypeptide(L)'
;MVLRGHEGGVRSATFSPDGQRVVTASLDGTARLWTLSIDRVRQRLREANNDCLSVGDRMTYVGETENQAREHYEACERSYGRVPLSEASAP
;
A
#
# COMPACT_ATOMS: atom_id res chain seq x y z
N MET A 1 5.03 -2.76 4.23
CA MET A 1 6.03 -3.84 3.98
C MET A 1 7.42 -3.30 4.29
N VAL A 2 8.34 -4.11 4.82
CA VAL A 2 9.72 -3.69 5.11
C VAL A 2 10.70 -4.69 4.46
N LEU A 3 11.63 -4.19 3.64
CA LEU A 3 12.70 -4.99 3.04
C LEU A 3 13.90 -5.03 4.00
N ARG A 4 13.95 -6.08 4.83
CA ARG A 4 15.00 -6.25 5.84
C ARG A 4 16.20 -6.97 5.25
N GLY A 5 17.40 -6.52 5.60
CA GLY A 5 18.62 -7.27 5.29
C GLY A 5 19.87 -6.40 5.14
N HIS A 6 19.72 -5.12 4.78
CA HIS A 6 20.86 -4.20 4.85
C HIS A 6 21.24 -3.93 6.31
N GLU A 7 22.55 -3.90 6.56
CA GLU A 7 23.14 -3.64 7.88
C GLU A 7 23.61 -2.19 8.01
N GLY A 8 23.58 -1.44 6.90
CA GLY A 8 23.88 -0.02 6.82
C GLY A 8 22.73 0.78 6.23
N GLY A 9 22.88 2.11 6.23
CA GLY A 9 21.90 3.02 5.63
C GLY A 9 21.77 2.79 4.12
N VAL A 10 20.55 2.61 3.64
CA VAL A 10 20.25 2.53 2.20
C VAL A 10 20.39 3.93 1.59
N ARG A 11 21.24 4.06 0.57
CA ARG A 11 21.55 5.34 -0.11
C ARG A 11 20.81 5.54 -1.42
N SER A 12 20.40 4.46 -2.06
CA SER A 12 19.68 4.49 -3.33
C SER A 12 18.78 3.28 -3.47
N ALA A 13 17.64 3.48 -4.15
CA ALA A 13 16.73 2.43 -4.55
C ALA A 13 16.22 2.75 -5.96
N THR A 14 16.18 1.76 -6.84
CA THR A 14 15.63 1.91 -8.19
C THR A 14 14.75 0.72 -8.55
N PHE A 15 13.61 1.00 -9.19
CA PHE A 15 12.69 -0.04 -9.67
C PHE A 15 13.07 -0.50 -11.07
N SER A 16 12.81 -1.76 -11.38
CA SER A 16 12.74 -2.20 -12.78
C SER A 16 11.56 -1.51 -13.48
N PRO A 17 11.62 -1.30 -14.81
CA PRO A 17 10.53 -0.67 -15.56
C PRO A 17 9.18 -1.39 -15.44
N ASP A 18 9.21 -2.71 -15.24
CA ASP A 18 8.02 -3.55 -15.01
C ASP A 18 7.46 -3.46 -13.57
N GLY A 19 8.16 -2.77 -12.66
CA GLY A 19 7.79 -2.64 -11.24
C GLY A 19 7.90 -3.92 -10.41
N GLN A 20 8.37 -5.04 -10.98
CA GLN A 20 8.43 -6.33 -10.30
C GLN A 20 9.70 -6.53 -9.47
N ARG A 21 10.71 -5.67 -9.65
CA ARG A 21 11.97 -5.73 -8.92
C ARG A 21 12.40 -4.36 -8.44
N VAL A 22 13.14 -4.35 -7.34
CA VAL A 22 13.85 -3.16 -6.87
C VAL A 22 15.29 -3.54 -6.54
N VAL A 23 16.24 -2.69 -6.93
CA VAL A 23 17.63 -2.78 -6.49
C VAL A 23 17.87 -1.68 -5.46
N THR A 24 18.44 -2.06 -4.32
CA THR A 24 18.87 -1.12 -3.28
C THR A 24 20.38 -1.16 -3.13
N ALA A 25 21.00 0.00 -2.90
CA ALA A 25 22.43 0.13 -2.61
C ALA A 25 22.63 0.75 -1.22
N SER A 26 23.54 0.19 -0.42
CA SER A 26 23.68 0.49 1.01
C SER A 26 25.12 0.84 1.39
N LEU A 27 25.26 1.55 2.51
CA LEU A 27 26.54 1.81 3.17
C LEU A 27 27.19 0.55 3.77
N ASP A 28 26.50 -0.59 3.82
CA ASP A 28 27.10 -1.88 4.19
C ASP A 28 27.98 -2.50 3.09
N GLY A 29 28.19 -1.79 1.98
CA GLY A 29 29.02 -2.25 0.86
C GLY A 29 28.31 -3.22 -0.08
N THR A 30 27.00 -3.48 0.12
CA THR A 30 26.24 -4.39 -0.74
C THR A 30 25.14 -3.67 -1.54
N ALA A 31 24.86 -4.25 -2.70
CA ALA A 31 23.61 -4.02 -3.42
C ALA A 31 22.74 -5.27 -3.30
N ARG A 32 21.43 -5.09 -3.18
CA ARG A 32 20.46 -6.19 -3.07
C ARG A 32 19.36 -6.05 -4.11
N LEU A 33 19.03 -7.16 -4.75
CA LEU A 33 17.89 -7.29 -5.66
C LEU A 33 16.72 -7.91 -4.91
N TRP A 34 15.56 -7.26 -4.97
CA TRP A 34 14.33 -7.74 -4.35
C TRP A 34 13.29 -8.00 -5.43
N THR A 35 12.65 -9.16 -5.37
CA THR A 35 11.48 -9.46 -6.20
C THR A 35 10.22 -9.08 -5.43
N LEU A 36 9.34 -8.34 -6.10
CA LEU A 36 8.07 -7.87 -5.59
C LEU A 36 6.94 -8.70 -6.19
N SER A 37 6.04 -9.18 -5.33
CA SER A 37 4.73 -9.66 -5.76
C SER A 37 3.76 -8.51 -5.55
N ILE A 38 3.18 -7.99 -6.64
CA ILE A 38 2.24 -6.88 -6.57
C ILE A 38 1.04 -7.22 -5.69
N ASP A 39 0.55 -8.46 -5.74
CA ASP A 39 -0.55 -8.93 -4.91
C ASP A 39 -0.16 -8.93 -3.43
N ARG A 40 1.07 -9.35 -3.09
CA ARG A 40 1.56 -9.29 -1.72
C ARG A 40 1.70 -7.85 -1.23
N VAL A 41 2.17 -6.93 -2.08
CA VAL A 41 2.28 -5.51 -1.74
C VAL A 41 0.90 -4.93 -1.47
N ARG A 42 -0.08 -5.19 -2.36
CA ARG A 42 -1.48 -4.78 -2.20
C ARG A 42 -2.10 -5.35 -0.94
N GLN A 43 -1.90 -6.64 -0.66
CA GLN A 43 -2.40 -7.27 0.55
C GLN A 43 -1.84 -6.60 1.80
N ARG A 44 -0.53 -6.32 1.82
CA ARG A 44 0.10 -5.64 2.95
C ARG A 44 -0.37 -4.19 3.09
N LEU A 45 -0.67 -3.50 1.99
CA LEU A 45 -1.28 -2.18 2.04
C LEU A 45 -2.67 -2.23 2.68
N ARG A 46 -3.49 -3.24 2.35
CA ARG A 46 -4.80 -3.44 2.99
C ARG A 46 -4.70 -3.68 4.49
N GLU A 47 -3.82 -4.57 4.90
CA GLU A 47 -3.76 -5.05 6.28
C GLU A 47 -3.04 -4.09 7.24
N ALA A 48 -2.09 -3.29 6.73
CA ALA A 48 -1.22 -2.48 7.56
C ALA A 48 -1.54 -0.99 7.51
N ASN A 49 -2.44 -0.55 6.63
CA ASN A 49 -2.84 0.85 6.59
C ASN A 49 -3.90 1.11 7.68
N ASN A 50 -3.50 1.86 8.71
CA ASN A 50 -4.37 2.25 9.81
C ASN A 50 -5.22 3.50 9.49
N ASP A 51 -5.18 3.99 8.26
CA ASP A 51 -6.02 5.11 7.81
C ASP A 51 -7.10 4.61 6.84
N CYS A 52 -8.24 5.30 6.81
CA CYS A 52 -9.32 4.96 5.89
C CYS A 52 -8.99 5.49 4.50
N LEU A 53 -8.27 4.68 3.71
CA LEU A 53 -7.97 5.00 2.32
C LEU A 53 -9.25 5.38 1.58
N SER A 54 -9.20 6.50 0.85
CA SER A 54 -10.32 6.93 0.02
C SER A 54 -10.66 5.87 -1.03
N VAL A 55 -11.89 5.90 -1.56
CA VAL A 55 -12.30 5.01 -2.66
C VAL A 55 -11.33 5.09 -3.84
N GLY A 56 -10.84 6.29 -4.18
CA GLY A 56 -9.87 6.50 -5.25
C GLY A 56 -8.49 5.88 -4.97
N ASP A 57 -7.97 6.05 -3.77
CA ASP A 57 -6.69 5.45 -3.36
C ASP A 57 -6.77 3.93 -3.31
N ARG A 58 -7.91 3.40 -2.90
CA ARG A 58 -8.23 1.98 -2.89
C ARG A 58 -8.24 1.39 -4.29
N MET A 59 -8.89 2.04 -5.24
CA MET A 59 -8.85 1.60 -6.64
C MET A 59 -7.43 1.68 -7.22
N THR A 60 -6.71 2.77 -6.93
CA THR A 60 -5.39 3.05 -7.50
C THR A 60 -4.30 2.15 -6.94
N TYR A 61 -4.19 2.06 -5.61
CA TYR A 61 -3.06 1.41 -4.94
C TYR A 61 -3.36 -0.03 -4.49
N VAL A 62 -4.60 -0.30 -4.09
CA VAL A 62 -5.01 -1.66 -3.67
C VAL A 62 -5.47 -2.50 -4.87
N GLY A 63 -5.94 -1.87 -5.94
CA GLY A 63 -6.40 -2.57 -7.15
C GLY A 63 -7.79 -3.18 -6.99
N GLU A 64 -8.63 -2.58 -6.16
CA GLU A 64 -10.02 -3.01 -5.96
C GLU A 64 -10.98 -2.40 -6.98
N THR A 65 -12.12 -3.05 -7.18
CA THR A 65 -13.23 -2.45 -7.93
C THR A 65 -13.85 -1.30 -7.14
N GLU A 66 -14.59 -0.43 -7.81
CA GLU A 66 -15.25 0.71 -7.14
C GLU A 66 -16.19 0.24 -6.01
N ASN A 67 -16.96 -0.82 -6.25
CA ASN A 67 -17.89 -1.37 -5.25
C ASN A 67 -17.13 -1.91 -4.02
N GLN A 68 -16.07 -2.70 -4.23
CA GLN A 68 -15.23 -3.20 -3.15
C GLN A 68 -14.57 -2.05 -2.37
N ALA A 69 -14.04 -1.06 -3.09
CA ALA A 69 -13.40 0.10 -2.50
C ALA A 69 -14.37 0.92 -1.65
N ARG A 70 -15.61 1.09 -2.10
CA ARG A 70 -16.70 1.77 -1.36
C ARG A 70 -17.07 0.99 -0.10
N GLU A 71 -17.37 -0.30 -0.22
CA GLU A 71 -17.72 -1.16 0.91
C GLU A 71 -16.63 -1.13 1.99
N HIS A 72 -15.36 -1.27 1.59
CA HIS A 72 -14.25 -1.26 2.53
C HIS A 72 -13.95 0.12 3.12
N TYR A 73 -14.12 1.20 2.37
CA TYR A 73 -13.99 2.56 2.88
C TYR A 73 -15.04 2.82 3.97
N GLU A 74 -16.31 2.52 3.69
CA GLU A 74 -17.40 2.72 4.66
C GLU A 74 -17.22 1.83 5.89
N ALA A 75 -16.80 0.57 5.72
CA ALA A 75 -16.50 -0.32 6.84
C ALA A 75 -15.39 0.24 7.73
N CYS A 76 -14.35 0.83 7.13
CA CYS A 76 -13.28 1.50 7.88
C CYS A 76 -13.81 2.70 8.65
N GLU A 77 -14.51 3.63 8.00
CA GLU A 77 -15.06 4.84 8.64
C GLU A 77 -15.97 4.47 9.83
N ARG A 78 -16.85 3.48 9.65
CA ARG A 78 -17.71 2.97 10.73
C ARG A 78 -16.91 2.38 11.89
N SER A 79 -15.78 1.71 11.62
CA SER A 79 -14.91 1.17 12.68
C SER A 79 -14.27 2.26 13.54
N TYR A 80 -14.11 3.48 13.00
CA TYR A 80 -13.66 4.67 13.72
C TYR A 80 -14.82 5.50 14.30
N GLY A 81 -16.07 5.03 14.18
CA GLY A 81 -17.27 5.74 14.65
C GLY A 81 -17.64 6.96 13.80
N ARG A 82 -17.16 7.05 12.57
CA ARG A 82 -17.46 8.14 11.62
C ARG A 82 -18.61 7.74 10.71
N VAL A 83 -19.38 8.72 10.24
CA VAL A 83 -20.45 8.53 9.25
C VAL A 83 -19.83 8.60 7.85
N PRO A 84 -19.94 7.56 7.02
CA PRO A 84 -19.41 7.59 5.67
C PRO A 84 -20.07 8.67 4.81
N LEU A 85 -19.33 9.24 3.86
CA LEU A 85 -19.81 10.33 2.98
C LEU A 85 -21.07 9.97 2.18
N SER A 86 -21.24 8.70 1.82
CA SER A 86 -22.43 8.17 1.14
C SER A 86 -23.70 8.31 1.98
N GLU A 87 -23.60 8.17 3.30
CA GLU A 87 -24.70 8.25 4.26
C GLU A 87 -24.92 9.68 4.76
N ALA A 88 -23.85 10.47 4.90
CA ALA A 88 -23.93 11.88 5.31
C ALA A 88 -24.66 12.77 4.29
N SER A 89 -24.83 12.29 3.05
CA SER A 89 -25.49 12.97 1.94
C SER A 89 -26.93 12.51 1.72
N ALA A 90 -27.44 11.57 2.54
CA ALA A 90 -28.82 11.09 2.43
C ALA A 90 -29.80 12.12 3.04
N PRO A 91 -30.94 12.41 2.35
CA PRO A 91 -31.92 13.39 2.80
C PRO A 91 -32.65 13.00 4.09
#